data_AF-A0A3M1KS31-F1
#
_entry.id   AF-A0A3M1KS31-F1
#
_cell.length_a   1.000
_cell.length_b   1.000
_cell.length_c   1.000
_cell.angle_alpha   90.00
_cell.angle_beta   90.00
_cell.angle_gamma   90.00
#
_symmetry.space_group_name_H-M   'P 1'
#
loop_
_entity.id
_entity.type
_entity.pdbx_description
1 polymer ?
#
loop_
_entity_poly.entity_id
_entity_poly.type
_entity_poly.pdbx_seq_one_letter_code
_entity_poly.pdbx_strand_id
1 'polypeptide(L)'
;AGLRAITDTNIEDGLRLGKRQLDMAPNRPTALKIVVLFTDGRPTAFSDYLRLASGPGGTGTCTPADLTYCNSRSRRPACYDGIAAAYINGSSFRGLFRPSDGAKIIGFTSTCSPIVTRNSSYRGSPAPLRMPDGSSTNGYNIRRLGIEQSEAWANAIRAAGYTIYAVGLGNPNALYPGDRPDLDFLRRLANERGIVDPSQPMGELMFAPTAADLDAAFSKLADRILTRLTR
;
A
#
# COMPACT_ATOMS: atom_id res chain seq x y z
N ALA A 1 -19.03 14.11 8.51
CA ALA A 1 -17.66 13.81 8.96
C ALA A 1 -16.75 13.88 7.75
N GLY A 2 -15.89 14.91 7.65
CA GLY A 2 -14.98 15.06 6.52
C GLY A 2 -13.97 13.92 6.51
N LEU A 3 -13.78 13.28 5.36
CA LEU A 3 -12.74 12.29 5.14
C LEU A 3 -11.38 12.99 5.36
N ARG A 4 -10.80 12.83 6.56
CA ARG A 4 -9.39 13.14 6.77
C ARG A 4 -8.61 12.23 5.83
N ALA A 5 -7.84 12.81 4.92
CA ALA A 5 -6.87 12.07 4.13
C ALA A 5 -6.03 11.24 5.10
N ILE A 6 -6.07 9.92 4.95
CA ILE A 6 -5.24 8.99 5.72
C ILE A 6 -3.84 9.19 5.17
N THR A 7 -3.08 10.07 5.80
CA THR A 7 -1.70 10.39 5.43
C THR A 7 -0.85 9.13 5.56
N ASP A 8 -0.09 8.83 4.52
CA ASP A 8 0.76 7.64 4.30
C ASP A 8 0.04 6.32 3.99
N THR A 9 -1.08 6.41 3.25
CA THR A 9 -1.73 5.25 2.64
C THR A 9 -0.81 4.60 1.60
N ASN A 10 -0.34 3.38 1.85
CA ASN A 10 0.32 2.56 0.84
C ASN A 10 -0.72 2.01 -0.16
N ILE A 11 -0.28 1.41 -1.28
CA ILE A 11 -1.18 0.98 -2.37
C ILE A 11 -2.18 -0.08 -1.88
N GLU A 12 -1.74 -1.02 -1.06
CA GLU A 12 -2.58 -2.05 -0.45
C GLU A 12 -3.69 -1.43 0.40
N ASP A 13 -3.32 -0.54 1.32
CA ASP A 13 -4.29 0.17 2.16
C ASP A 13 -5.27 0.98 1.32
N GLY A 14 -4.81 1.65 0.26
CA GLY A 14 -5.67 2.42 -0.64
C GLY A 14 -6.74 1.55 -1.30
N LEU A 15 -6.35 0.37 -1.79
CA LEU A 15 -7.26 -0.60 -2.38
C LEU A 15 -8.22 -1.18 -1.33
N ARG A 16 -7.71 -1.62 -0.19
CA ARG A 16 -8.50 -2.20 0.91
C ARG A 16 -9.54 -1.21 1.44
N LEU A 17 -9.13 0.01 1.78
CA LEU A 17 -10.00 1.05 2.31
C LEU A 17 -11.01 1.52 1.26
N GLY A 18 -10.57 1.67 0.00
CA GLY A 18 -11.44 1.99 -1.12
C GLY A 18 -12.52 0.93 -1.34
N LYS A 19 -12.14 -0.34 -1.38
CA LYS A 19 -13.09 -1.46 -1.47
C LYS A 19 -14.09 -1.42 -0.32
N ARG A 20 -13.61 -1.25 0.91
CA ARG A 20 -14.46 -1.21 2.11
C ARG A 20 -15.48 -0.07 2.03
N GLN A 21 -15.10 1.11 1.54
CA GLN A 21 -16.03 2.22 1.33
C GLN A 21 -17.08 1.90 0.25
N LEU A 22 -16.67 1.25 -0.84
CA LEU A 22 -17.58 0.83 -1.91
C LEU A 22 -18.55 -0.25 -1.47
N ASP A 23 -18.12 -1.20 -0.64
CA ASP A 23 -18.98 -2.26 -0.09
C ASP A 23 -20.04 -1.70 0.88
N MET A 24 -19.75 -0.56 1.52
CA MET A 24 -20.70 0.16 2.39
C MET A 24 -21.65 1.08 1.62
N ALA A 25 -21.38 1.36 0.35
CA ALA A 25 -22.26 2.19 -0.47
C ALA A 25 -23.58 1.45 -0.76
N PRO A 26 -24.71 2.17 -0.89
CA PRO A 26 -25.98 1.54 -1.27
C PRO A 26 -25.84 0.72 -2.55
N ASN A 27 -26.26 -0.55 -2.50
CA ASN A 27 -26.14 -1.45 -3.64
C ASN A 27 -27.01 -0.94 -4.79
N ARG A 28 -26.37 -0.66 -5.93
CA ARG A 28 -27.02 -0.29 -7.19
C ARG A 28 -26.69 -1.37 -8.21
N PRO A 29 -27.58 -2.36 -8.44
CA PRO A 29 -27.25 -3.55 -9.22
C PRO A 29 -26.88 -3.25 -10.68
N THR A 30 -27.34 -2.12 -11.23
CA THR A 30 -27.04 -1.66 -12.59
C THR A 30 -25.92 -0.63 -12.65
N ALA A 31 -25.36 -0.21 -11.50
CA ALA A 31 -24.28 0.76 -11.50
C ALA A 31 -22.96 0.12 -11.89
N LEU A 32 -22.21 0.82 -12.73
CA LEU A 32 -20.83 0.47 -13.01
C LEU A 32 -19.98 0.64 -11.75
N LYS A 33 -19.22 -0.39 -11.40
CA LYS A 33 -18.39 -0.44 -10.20
C LYS A 33 -16.94 -0.16 -10.56
N ILE A 34 -16.45 1.03 -10.23
CA ILE A 34 -15.11 1.49 -10.62
C ILE A 34 -14.30 1.89 -9.41
N VAL A 35 -13.03 1.48 -9.42
CA VAL A 35 -11.97 2.00 -8.57
C VAL A 35 -11.01 2.78 -9.45
N VAL A 36 -10.69 4.01 -9.06
CA VAL A 36 -9.63 4.80 -9.69
C VAL A 36 -8.50 4.93 -8.68
N LEU A 37 -7.35 4.34 -9.00
CA LEU A 37 -6.18 4.30 -8.13
C LEU A 37 -5.13 5.30 -8.63
N PHE A 38 -4.85 6.33 -7.83
CA PHE A 38 -3.73 7.25 -8.06
C PHE A 38 -2.53 6.79 -7.24
N THR A 39 -1.38 6.61 -7.89
CA THR A 39 -0.18 6.10 -7.22
C THR A 39 1.09 6.48 -7.97
N ASP A 40 2.21 6.61 -7.28
CA ASP A 40 3.54 6.73 -7.90
C ASP A 40 4.05 5.43 -8.56
N GLY A 41 3.25 4.35 -8.46
CA GLY A 41 3.57 3.04 -9.02
C GLY A 41 4.72 2.35 -8.33
N ARG A 42 5.02 2.70 -7.09
CA ARG A 42 6.11 2.10 -6.32
C ARG A 42 5.58 1.39 -5.08
N PRO A 43 5.48 0.06 -5.10
CA PRO A 43 5.05 -0.73 -3.95
C PRO A 43 6.18 -0.82 -2.91
N THR A 44 6.66 0.32 -2.42
CA THR A 44 7.81 0.44 -1.49
C THR A 44 7.39 0.49 -0.02
N ALA A 45 6.09 0.29 0.24
CA ALA A 45 5.54 0.20 1.57
C ALA A 45 4.35 -0.77 1.59
N PHE A 46 4.10 -1.37 2.76
CA PHE A 46 2.90 -2.16 3.05
C PHE A 46 2.58 -2.05 4.54
N SER A 47 1.33 -2.32 4.89
CA SER A 47 0.87 -2.38 6.27
C SER A 47 0.74 -3.83 6.73
N ASP A 48 1.18 -4.13 7.95
CA ASP A 48 0.92 -5.44 8.56
C ASP A 48 1.24 -5.42 10.06
N TYR A 49 1.02 -6.56 10.71
CA TYR A 49 1.53 -6.86 12.04
C TYR A 49 3.02 -7.24 11.96
N LEU A 50 3.87 -6.27 12.28
CA LEU A 50 5.32 -6.39 12.20
C LEU A 50 5.92 -6.80 13.54
N ARG A 51 6.81 -7.79 13.53
CA ARG A 51 7.44 -8.29 14.76
C ARG A 51 8.68 -7.46 15.11
N LEU A 52 8.70 -6.87 16.31
CA LEU A 52 9.71 -5.90 16.77
C LEU A 52 10.73 -6.43 17.77
N ALA A 53 10.42 -7.57 18.39
CA ALA A 53 11.28 -8.21 19.36
C ALA A 53 11.13 -9.73 19.28
N SER A 54 12.14 -10.43 19.77
CA SER A 54 11.97 -11.80 20.26
C SER A 54 11.06 -11.79 21.50
N GLY A 55 9.76 -11.67 21.29
CA GLY A 55 8.75 -11.97 22.31
C GLY A 55 8.71 -13.47 22.64
N PRO A 56 8.02 -13.87 23.73
CA PRO A 56 7.77 -15.28 24.05
C PRO A 56 7.08 -15.94 22.85
N GLY A 57 7.56 -17.10 22.40
CA GLY A 57 7.07 -17.76 21.17
C GLY A 57 7.84 -17.33 19.92
N GLY A 58 9.16 -17.50 19.95
CA GLY A 58 10.05 -17.21 18.81
C GLY A 58 9.49 -17.72 17.47
N THR A 59 9.78 -16.99 16.40
CA THR A 59 9.46 -17.31 14.99
C THR A 59 8.01 -17.26 14.52
N GLY A 60 7.01 -17.11 15.39
CA GLY A 60 5.60 -17.01 14.98
C GLY A 60 5.18 -15.69 14.30
N THR A 61 4.18 -15.77 13.42
CA THR A 61 3.42 -14.65 12.83
C THR A 61 2.77 -13.80 13.93
N CYS A 62 2.78 -12.48 13.77
CA CYS A 62 2.07 -11.60 14.70
C CYS A 62 0.56 -11.73 14.54
N THR A 63 -0.14 -11.83 15.66
CA THR A 63 -1.60 -11.81 15.72
C THR A 63 -2.09 -10.54 16.43
N PRO A 64 -3.37 -10.14 16.27
CA PRO A 64 -3.93 -9.03 17.03
C PRO A 64 -3.78 -9.16 18.55
N ALA A 65 -3.73 -10.39 19.08
CA ALA A 65 -3.50 -10.63 20.51
C ALA A 65 -2.10 -10.17 20.98
N ASP A 66 -1.10 -10.28 20.10
CA ASP A 66 0.29 -9.93 20.39
C ASP A 66 0.55 -8.42 20.47
N LEU A 67 -0.40 -7.58 20.01
CA LEU A 67 -0.30 -6.11 20.06
C LEU A 67 -0.33 -5.57 21.49
N THR A 68 -0.93 -6.31 22.42
CA THR A 68 -1.05 -5.91 23.83
C THR A 68 0.17 -6.31 24.66
N TYR A 69 1.03 -7.19 24.13
CA TYR A 69 2.17 -7.70 24.87
C TYR A 69 3.34 -6.71 24.84
N CYS A 70 3.62 -6.12 26.00
CA CYS A 70 4.80 -5.29 26.22
C CYS A 70 5.92 -6.11 26.86
N ASN A 71 7.02 -6.31 26.14
CA ASN A 71 8.18 -7.01 26.70
C ASN A 71 8.90 -6.08 27.68
N SER A 72 8.80 -6.38 28.98
CA SER A 72 9.40 -5.59 30.05
C SER A 72 10.94 -5.50 29.96
N ARG A 73 11.60 -6.48 29.33
CA ARG A 73 13.06 -6.48 29.15
C ARG A 73 13.51 -5.62 27.99
N SER A 74 12.83 -5.70 26.84
CA SER A 74 13.20 -4.90 25.65
C SER A 74 12.50 -3.54 25.58
N ARG A 75 11.51 -3.29 26.46
CA ARG A 75 10.67 -2.08 26.50
C ARG A 75 10.06 -1.76 25.13
N ARG A 76 9.64 -2.81 24.42
CA ARG A 76 9.04 -2.75 23.09
C ARG A 76 7.90 -3.76 23.00
N PRO A 77 6.85 -3.47 22.21
CA PRO A 77 5.81 -4.45 22.00
C PRO A 77 6.37 -5.63 21.19
N ALA A 78 5.83 -6.84 21.35
CA ALA A 78 6.25 -7.99 20.54
C ALA A 78 5.91 -7.76 19.06
N CYS A 79 4.72 -7.22 18.82
CA CYS A 79 4.17 -6.94 17.51
C CYS A 79 3.67 -5.50 17.43
N TYR A 80 3.67 -4.95 16.24
CA TYR A 80 3.16 -3.60 15.99
C TYR A 80 2.42 -3.56 14.67
N ASP A 81 1.19 -3.07 14.73
CA ASP A 81 0.38 -2.74 13.56
C ASP A 81 0.93 -1.44 12.94
N GLY A 82 1.67 -1.61 11.84
CA GLY A 82 2.48 -0.53 11.30
C GLY A 82 2.73 -0.65 9.81
N ILE A 83 3.27 0.43 9.26
CA ILE A 83 3.69 0.49 7.86
C ILE A 83 5.20 0.32 7.80
N ALA A 84 5.67 -0.72 7.12
CA ALA A 84 7.08 -0.86 6.78
C ALA A 84 7.33 -0.22 5.42
N ALA A 85 8.31 0.69 5.32
CA ALA A 85 8.69 1.31 4.05
C ALA A 85 10.18 1.14 3.74
N ALA A 86 10.51 1.16 2.46
CA ALA A 86 11.85 1.11 1.90
C ALA A 86 12.19 2.39 1.13
N TYR A 87 13.47 2.61 0.86
CA TYR A 87 13.88 3.63 -0.10
C TYR A 87 13.67 3.14 -1.52
N ILE A 88 13.33 4.08 -2.40
CA ILE A 88 13.15 3.86 -3.83
C ILE A 88 14.39 3.20 -4.48
N ASN A 89 15.58 3.67 -4.11
CA ASN A 89 16.83 3.33 -4.79
C ASN A 89 17.59 2.16 -4.16
N GLY A 90 17.04 1.42 -3.19
CA GLY A 90 17.87 0.42 -2.51
C GLY A 90 17.17 -0.66 -1.71
N SER A 91 17.96 -1.66 -1.39
CA SER A 91 17.70 -2.73 -0.42
C SER A 91 17.53 -2.23 1.02
N SER A 92 17.54 -0.92 1.25
CA SER A 92 17.55 -0.32 2.58
C SER A 92 16.14 -0.06 3.09
N PHE A 93 15.88 -0.61 4.27
CA PHE A 93 14.73 -0.27 5.08
C PHE A 93 14.73 1.24 5.42
N ARG A 94 13.64 1.94 5.07
CA ARG A 94 13.47 3.38 5.35
C ARG A 94 12.97 3.59 6.78
N GLY A 95 12.04 2.74 7.21
CA GLY A 95 11.55 2.77 8.57
C GLY A 95 10.18 2.16 8.78
N LEU A 96 9.80 2.17 10.06
CA LEU A 96 8.47 1.83 10.53
C LEU A 96 7.67 3.11 10.74
N PHE A 97 6.42 3.13 10.30
CA PHE A 97 5.55 4.29 10.36
C PHE A 97 4.22 3.94 11.02
N ARG A 98 3.61 4.93 11.67
CA ARG A 98 2.31 4.81 12.30
C ARG A 98 1.19 4.96 11.25
N PRO A 99 0.24 4.01 11.14
CA PRO A 99 -0.80 4.07 10.12
C PRO A 99 -1.74 5.28 10.23
N SER A 100 -1.93 5.84 11.44
CA SER A 100 -2.91 6.89 11.68
C SER A 100 -2.51 8.26 11.14
N ASP A 101 -1.22 8.56 11.09
CA ASP A 101 -0.69 9.90 10.82
C ASP A 101 0.61 9.90 10.01
N GLY A 102 1.10 8.73 9.59
CA GLY A 102 2.35 8.62 8.85
C GLY A 102 3.61 8.94 9.66
N ALA A 103 3.50 9.12 10.97
CA ALA A 103 4.66 9.53 11.76
C ALA A 103 5.66 8.37 11.87
N LYS A 104 6.95 8.66 11.64
CA LYS A 104 8.02 7.66 11.71
C LYS A 104 8.20 7.22 13.15
N ILE A 105 8.17 5.91 13.40
CA ILE A 105 8.49 5.31 14.69
C ILE A 105 10.01 5.31 14.85
N ILE A 106 10.48 5.94 15.93
CA ILE A 106 11.92 5.99 16.30
C ILE A 106 12.23 5.12 17.51
N GLY A 107 11.21 4.66 18.23
CA GLY A 107 11.35 3.82 19.41
C GLY A 107 10.01 3.58 20.09
N PHE A 108 10.06 3.01 21.28
CA PHE A 108 8.90 2.78 22.14
C PHE A 108 9.22 3.21 23.57
N THR A 109 8.21 3.71 24.29
CA THR A 109 8.32 4.02 25.72
C THR A 109 8.39 2.72 26.55
N SER A 110 8.66 2.84 27.86
CA SER A 110 8.57 1.70 28.79
C SER A 110 7.18 1.06 28.86
N THR A 111 6.14 1.80 28.49
CA THR A 111 4.75 1.33 28.36
C THR A 111 4.41 0.85 26.94
N CYS A 112 5.42 0.62 26.10
CA CYS A 112 5.29 0.19 24.71
C CYS A 112 4.49 1.13 23.80
N SER A 113 4.38 2.40 24.17
CA SER A 113 3.77 3.41 23.32
C SER A 113 4.77 3.88 22.26
N PRO A 114 4.36 4.02 20.97
CA PRO A 114 5.26 4.42 19.90
C PRO A 114 5.76 5.86 20.08
N ILE A 115 7.08 6.03 20.12
CA ILE A 115 7.74 7.34 20.06
C ILE A 115 7.90 7.70 18.59
N VAL A 116 7.38 8.87 18.20
CA VAL A 116 7.31 9.29 16.80
C VAL A 116 8.00 10.61 16.51
N THR A 117 8.42 10.75 15.25
CA THR A 117 8.82 12.03 14.67
C THR A 117 8.03 12.29 13.39
N ARG A 118 7.65 13.55 13.16
CA ARG A 118 7.00 14.00 11.91
C ARG A 118 8.00 14.34 10.80
N ASN A 119 9.31 14.29 11.07
CA ASN A 119 10.35 14.64 10.10
C ASN A 119 11.27 13.44 9.82
N SER A 120 11.20 12.94 8.58
CA SER A 120 11.65 11.59 8.18
C SER A 120 13.18 11.40 8.02
N SER A 121 13.97 12.46 8.17
CA SER A 121 15.44 12.41 8.09
C SER A 121 16.10 11.79 9.33
N TYR A 122 15.37 11.63 10.44
CA TYR A 122 15.91 11.03 11.66
C TYR A 122 16.36 9.58 11.39
N ARG A 123 17.64 9.31 11.70
CA ARG A 123 18.21 7.96 11.63
C ARG A 123 17.64 7.13 12.78
N GLY A 124 17.17 5.93 12.45
CA GLY A 124 16.66 4.98 13.42
C GLY A 124 15.19 4.68 13.17
N SER A 125 14.93 3.41 12.88
CA SER A 125 13.67 2.78 13.18
C SER A 125 13.94 1.61 14.10
N PRO A 126 12.96 1.20 14.93
CA PRO A 126 13.11 0.05 15.78
C PRO A 126 13.65 -1.14 14.99
N ALA A 127 14.75 -1.71 15.46
CA ALA A 127 15.33 -2.95 14.94
C ALA A 127 15.66 -3.89 16.12
N PRO A 128 15.61 -5.22 15.94
CA PRO A 128 15.27 -5.92 14.71
C PRO A 128 13.77 -5.89 14.40
N LEU A 129 13.43 -5.83 13.11
CA LEU A 129 12.10 -6.09 12.59
C LEU A 129 12.14 -7.42 11.82
N ARG A 130 11.10 -8.24 11.95
CA ARG A 130 10.82 -9.34 11.03
C ARG A 130 9.52 -9.07 10.30
N MET A 131 9.55 -9.40 9.03
CA MET A 131 8.40 -9.28 8.13
C MET A 131 7.37 -10.36 8.47
N PRO A 132 6.10 -10.22 8.04
CA PRO A 132 5.02 -11.17 8.34
C PRO A 132 5.34 -12.61 7.92
N ASP A 133 6.09 -12.77 6.83
CA ASP A 133 6.56 -14.07 6.31
C ASP A 133 7.87 -14.57 6.95
N GLY A 134 8.34 -13.90 8.01
CA GLY A 134 9.58 -14.22 8.72
C GLY A 134 10.88 -13.74 8.05
N SER A 135 10.79 -13.15 6.85
CA SER A 135 11.95 -12.64 6.12
C SER A 135 12.58 -11.42 6.80
N SER A 136 13.83 -11.12 6.43
CA SER A 136 14.54 -9.94 6.95
C SER A 136 13.92 -8.65 6.44
N THR A 137 13.82 -7.63 7.29
CA THR A 137 13.34 -6.31 6.89
C THR A 137 14.38 -5.56 6.06
N ASN A 138 14.29 -5.74 4.74
CA ASN A 138 15.09 -5.05 3.73
C ASN A 138 14.17 -4.58 2.59
N GLY A 139 14.67 -3.68 1.74
CA GLY A 139 13.91 -3.05 0.67
C GLY A 139 13.37 -4.05 -0.37
N TYR A 140 14.08 -5.14 -0.65
CA TYR A 140 13.59 -6.17 -1.56
C TYR A 140 12.36 -6.90 -1.01
N ASN A 141 12.42 -7.33 0.26
CA ASN A 141 11.30 -8.03 0.90
C ASN A 141 10.11 -7.11 1.14
N ILE A 142 10.35 -5.85 1.52
CA ILE A 142 9.29 -4.83 1.64
C ILE A 142 8.60 -4.62 0.30
N ARG A 143 9.37 -4.50 -0.79
CA ARG A 143 8.81 -4.32 -2.12
C ARG A 143 8.01 -5.53 -2.58
N ARG A 144 8.56 -6.74 -2.37
CA ARG A 144 7.88 -7.99 -2.72
C ARG A 144 6.55 -8.11 -1.99
N LEU A 145 6.53 -7.94 -0.67
CA LEU A 145 5.29 -8.01 0.12
C LEU A 145 4.32 -6.89 -0.25
N GLY A 146 4.81 -5.67 -0.53
CA GLY A 146 3.98 -4.59 -1.05
C GLY A 146 3.29 -4.93 -2.38
N ILE A 147 3.97 -5.62 -3.29
CA ILE A 147 3.39 -6.13 -4.54
C ILE A 147 2.35 -7.20 -4.24
N GLU A 148 2.74 -8.25 -3.51
CA GLU A 148 1.90 -9.42 -3.22
C GLU A 148 0.58 -9.00 -2.56
N GLN A 149 0.63 -8.14 -1.54
CA GLN A 149 -0.56 -7.69 -0.84
C GLN A 149 -1.43 -6.75 -1.68
N SER A 150 -0.82 -5.81 -2.43
CA SER A 150 -1.57 -4.92 -3.33
C SER A 150 -2.31 -5.71 -4.42
N GLU A 151 -1.68 -6.74 -4.98
CA GLU A 151 -2.29 -7.61 -5.98
C GLU A 151 -3.37 -8.51 -5.40
N ALA A 152 -3.19 -9.02 -4.18
CA ALA A 152 -4.23 -9.76 -3.47
C ALA A 152 -5.50 -8.91 -3.32
N TRP A 153 -5.37 -7.64 -2.92
CA TRP A 153 -6.52 -6.73 -2.84
C TRP A 153 -7.09 -6.34 -4.20
N ALA A 154 -6.25 -6.12 -5.22
CA ALA A 154 -6.73 -5.87 -6.58
C ALA A 154 -7.54 -7.06 -7.12
N ASN A 155 -7.08 -8.29 -6.87
CA ASN A 155 -7.80 -9.52 -7.20
C ASN A 155 -9.14 -9.60 -6.45
N ALA A 156 -9.16 -9.31 -5.14
CA ALA A 156 -10.40 -9.31 -4.36
C ALA A 156 -11.42 -8.26 -4.84
N ILE A 157 -10.94 -7.08 -5.25
CA ILE A 157 -11.77 -6.01 -5.83
C ILE A 157 -12.37 -6.47 -7.17
N ARG A 158 -11.54 -7.03 -8.06
CA ARG A 158 -12.01 -7.52 -9.37
C ARG A 158 -12.94 -8.72 -9.27
N ALA A 159 -12.67 -9.65 -8.36
CA ALA A 159 -13.55 -10.78 -8.06
C ALA A 159 -14.94 -10.32 -7.56
N ALA A 160 -15.01 -9.14 -6.93
CA ALA A 160 -16.28 -8.51 -6.54
C ALA A 160 -16.97 -7.73 -7.69
N GLY A 161 -16.45 -7.82 -8.92
CA GLY A 161 -17.02 -7.20 -10.12
C GLY A 161 -16.62 -5.74 -10.35
N TYR A 162 -15.64 -5.21 -9.61
CA TYR A 162 -15.16 -3.84 -9.79
C TYR A 162 -14.07 -3.79 -10.87
N THR A 163 -14.09 -2.76 -11.70
CA THR A 163 -12.96 -2.45 -12.58
C THR A 163 -12.00 -1.48 -11.91
N ILE A 164 -10.70 -1.76 -11.99
CA ILE A 164 -9.64 -0.88 -11.46
C ILE A 164 -8.97 -0.13 -12.60
N TYR A 165 -9.01 1.20 -12.60
CA TYR A 165 -8.15 2.03 -13.44
C TYR A 165 -6.97 2.53 -12.61
N ALA A 166 -5.75 2.31 -13.09
CA ALA A 166 -4.55 2.78 -12.43
C ALA A 166 -4.05 4.06 -13.15
N VAL A 167 -3.86 5.12 -12.38
CA VAL A 167 -3.22 6.37 -12.83
C VAL A 167 -1.84 6.46 -12.19
N GLY A 168 -0.82 6.13 -12.97
CA GLY A 168 0.57 6.23 -12.58
C GLY A 168 1.03 7.68 -12.59
N LEU A 169 1.45 8.18 -11.42
CA LEU A 169 2.09 9.46 -11.22
C LEU A 169 3.60 9.31 -11.39
N GLY A 170 4.22 10.30 -12.03
CA GLY A 170 5.67 10.32 -12.24
C GLY A 170 6.08 9.81 -13.63
N ASN A 171 7.31 10.15 -14.01
CA ASN A 171 7.79 10.00 -15.38
C ASN A 171 8.20 8.54 -15.69
N PRO A 172 7.50 7.81 -16.57
CA PRO A 172 7.90 6.45 -16.96
C PRO A 172 9.25 6.42 -17.71
N ASN A 173 9.67 7.56 -18.27
CA ASN A 173 10.92 7.75 -18.97
C ASN A 173 11.98 8.47 -18.12
N ALA A 174 11.82 8.48 -16.78
CA ALA A 174 12.82 9.09 -15.89
C ALA A 174 14.23 8.53 -16.17
N LEU A 175 15.25 9.39 -16.09
CA LEU A 175 16.62 9.01 -16.40
C LEU A 175 17.10 7.84 -15.53
N TYR A 176 16.82 7.91 -14.23
CA TYR A 176 17.19 6.88 -13.28
C TYR A 176 16.08 5.81 -13.18
N PRO A 177 16.40 4.51 -13.30
CA PRO A 177 15.40 3.44 -13.20
C PRO A 177 14.63 3.43 -11.87
N GLY A 178 15.29 3.80 -10.77
CA GLY A 178 14.64 3.96 -9.47
C GLY A 178 13.55 5.03 -9.49
N ASP A 179 13.66 6.03 -10.37
CA ASP A 179 12.68 7.10 -10.52
C ASP A 179 11.54 6.77 -11.50
N ARG A 180 11.44 5.54 -11.97
CA ARG A 180 10.33 5.08 -12.82
C ARG A 180 9.24 4.39 -11.99
N PRO A 181 7.95 4.57 -12.32
CA PRO A 181 6.89 3.69 -11.83
C PRO A 181 7.11 2.25 -12.32
N ASP A 182 6.67 1.24 -11.55
CA ASP A 182 6.63 -0.15 -12.02
C ASP A 182 5.40 -0.36 -12.91
N LEU A 183 5.61 -0.29 -14.23
CA LEU A 183 4.51 -0.34 -15.20
C LEU A 183 3.83 -1.71 -15.22
N ASP A 184 4.59 -2.80 -15.07
CA ASP A 184 4.05 -4.15 -15.13
C ASP A 184 3.22 -4.45 -13.89
N PHE A 185 3.66 -3.98 -12.73
CA PHE A 185 2.85 -3.99 -11.51
C PHE A 185 1.54 -3.21 -11.70
N LEU A 186 1.61 -1.96 -12.19
CA LEU A 186 0.41 -1.15 -12.39
C LEU A 186 -0.58 -1.77 -13.40
N ARG A 187 -0.08 -2.36 -14.48
CA ARG A 187 -0.91 -3.12 -15.45
C ARG A 187 -1.58 -4.32 -14.80
N ARG A 188 -0.87 -5.06 -13.94
CA ARG A 188 -1.43 -6.19 -13.19
C ARG A 188 -2.48 -5.73 -12.18
N LEU A 189 -2.32 -4.58 -11.53
CA LEU A 189 -3.37 -3.99 -10.68
C LEU A 189 -4.62 -3.61 -11.48
N ALA A 190 -4.47 -3.11 -12.70
CA ALA A 190 -5.59 -2.76 -13.56
C ALA A 190 -6.22 -3.99 -14.27
N ASN A 191 -5.56 -5.16 -14.27
CA ASN A 191 -5.91 -6.27 -15.17
C ASN A 191 -5.98 -5.80 -16.64
N GLU A 192 -5.02 -4.98 -17.04
CA GLU A 192 -4.99 -4.41 -18.38
C GLU A 192 -4.97 -5.53 -19.42
N ARG A 193 -5.95 -5.51 -20.33
CA ARG A 193 -6.14 -6.53 -21.37
C ARG A 193 -6.23 -7.97 -20.83
N GLY A 194 -6.69 -8.14 -19.59
CA GLY A 194 -6.86 -9.46 -18.99
C GLY A 194 -5.55 -10.16 -18.60
N ILE A 195 -4.44 -9.41 -18.43
CA ILE A 195 -3.11 -9.98 -18.16
C ILE A 195 -3.04 -10.85 -16.89
N VAL A 196 -3.88 -10.57 -15.89
CA VAL A 196 -3.94 -11.39 -14.66
C VAL A 196 -4.99 -12.48 -14.80
N ASP A 197 -6.20 -12.10 -15.20
CA ASP A 197 -7.32 -13.02 -15.39
C ASP A 197 -8.30 -12.42 -16.43
N PRO A 198 -8.43 -13.01 -17.63
CA PRO A 198 -9.31 -12.47 -18.66
C PRO A 198 -10.80 -12.61 -18.34
N SER A 199 -11.17 -13.42 -17.33
CA SER A 199 -12.57 -13.56 -16.87
C SER A 199 -13.00 -12.44 -15.91
N GLN A 200 -12.05 -11.69 -15.37
CA GLN A 200 -12.30 -10.57 -14.46
C GLN A 200 -12.48 -9.25 -15.21
N PRO A 201 -13.13 -8.23 -14.58
CA PRO A 201 -13.19 -6.89 -15.14
C PRO A 201 -11.80 -6.36 -15.51
N MET A 202 -11.68 -5.88 -16.74
CA MET A 202 -10.42 -5.37 -17.30
C MET A 202 -10.38 -3.85 -17.19
N GLY A 203 -9.39 -3.30 -16.52
CA GLY A 203 -9.10 -1.86 -16.48
C GLY A 203 -8.07 -1.43 -17.51
N GLU A 204 -7.51 -0.24 -17.29
CA GLU A 204 -6.43 0.31 -18.11
C GLU A 204 -5.47 1.10 -17.21
N LEU A 205 -4.19 1.11 -17.59
CA LEU A 205 -3.18 1.98 -17.02
C LEU A 205 -3.13 3.30 -17.80
N MET A 206 -3.16 4.42 -17.08
CA MET A 206 -2.96 5.77 -17.61
C MET A 206 -1.79 6.43 -16.88
N PHE A 207 -1.12 7.36 -17.53
CA PHE A 207 0.00 8.10 -16.91
C PHE A 207 -0.31 9.58 -16.84
N ALA A 208 0.09 10.17 -15.73
CA ALA A 208 0.24 11.60 -15.56
C ALA A 208 1.67 11.87 -15.04
N PRO A 209 2.67 11.97 -15.94
CA PRO A 209 4.06 12.21 -15.56
C PRO A 209 4.24 13.44 -14.69
N THR A 210 3.47 14.48 -14.96
CA THR A 210 3.44 15.74 -14.22
C THR A 210 2.01 16.11 -13.81
N ALA A 211 1.88 17.10 -12.92
CA ALA A 211 0.57 17.62 -12.54
C ALA A 211 -0.21 18.22 -13.73
N ALA A 212 0.48 18.77 -14.72
CA ALA A 212 -0.15 19.31 -15.92
C ALA A 212 -0.79 18.23 -16.81
N ASP A 213 -0.36 16.97 -16.67
CA ASP A 213 -0.87 15.85 -17.45
C ASP A 213 -2.12 15.21 -16.83
N LEU A 214 -2.50 15.63 -15.60
CA LEU A 214 -3.64 15.06 -14.89
C LEU A 214 -4.95 15.29 -15.65
N ASP A 215 -5.16 16.48 -16.22
CA ASP A 215 -6.39 16.81 -16.94
C ASP A 215 -6.60 15.89 -18.16
N ALA A 216 -5.52 15.60 -18.89
CA ALA A 216 -5.56 14.67 -20.02
C ALA A 216 -5.85 13.23 -19.55
N ALA A 217 -5.22 12.79 -18.45
CA ALA A 217 -5.47 11.48 -17.87
C ALA A 217 -6.93 11.33 -17.39
N PHE A 218 -7.49 12.35 -16.74
CA PHE A 218 -8.89 12.37 -16.29
C PHE A 218 -9.87 12.37 -17.46
N SER A 219 -9.58 13.14 -18.51
CA SER A 219 -10.42 13.18 -19.72
C SER A 219 -10.47 11.80 -20.38
N LYS A 220 -9.31 11.16 -20.57
CA LYS A 220 -9.24 9.80 -21.11
C LYS A 220 -9.99 8.79 -20.22
N LEU A 221 -9.87 8.92 -18.90
CA LEU A 221 -10.59 8.07 -17.96
C LEU A 221 -12.11 8.24 -18.08
N ALA A 222 -12.59 9.49 -18.12
CA ALA A 222 -13.99 9.80 -18.28
C ALA A 222 -14.56 9.19 -19.58
N ASP A 223 -13.85 9.31 -20.69
CA ASP A 223 -14.26 8.71 -21.98
C ASP A 223 -14.36 7.18 -21.90
N ARG A 224 -13.41 6.53 -21.20
CA ARG A 224 -13.44 5.07 -20.99
C ARG A 224 -14.62 4.63 -20.15
N ILE A 225 -14.94 5.38 -19.10
CA ILE A 225 -16.09 5.10 -18.23
C ILE A 225 -17.39 5.30 -19.02
N LEU A 226 -17.50 6.41 -19.75
CA LEU A 226 -18.69 6.71 -20.54
C LEU A 226 -18.95 5.64 -21.62
N THR A 227 -17.91 5.19 -22.31
CA THR A 227 -17.99 4.11 -23.31
C THR A 227 -18.52 2.80 -22.73
N ARG A 228 -18.38 2.57 -21.42
CA ARG A 228 -18.92 1.38 -20.75
C ARG A 228 -20.35 1.55 -20.27
N LEU A 229 -20.77 2.78 -20.01
CA LEU A 229 -22.15 3.09 -19.64
C LEU A 229 -23.10 3.03 -20.85
N THR A 230 -22.56 3.18 -22.07
CA THR A 230 -23.34 3.19 -23.31
C THR A 230 -23.43 1.82 -24.00
N ARG A 231 -22.90 0.76 -23.39
CA ARG A 231 -23.01 -0.64 -23.85
C ARG A 231 -24.03 -1.39 -23.02
#